data_AF-A0A210QRM2-F1
#
_entry.id   AF-A0A210QRM2-F1
#
_cell.length_a   1.000
_cell.length_b   1.000
_cell.length_c   1.000
_cell.angle_alpha   90.00
_cell.angle_beta   90.00
_cell.angle_gamma   90.00
#
_symmetry.space_group_name_H-M   'P 1'
#
loop_
_entity.id
_entity.type
_entity.pdbx_description
1 polymer ?
#
loop_
_entity_poly.entity_id
_entity_poly.type
_entity_poly.pdbx_seq_one_letter_code
_entity_poly.pdbx_strand_id
1 'polypeptide(L)'
;MIVELAGYFTPSCKKNWDDLCVLMRKHLDYASVYGNGVTHVGILFETLMAKGIVSYGCYDKVIGDIKQIHVDAAKIVKDTTDCIRSITKGQPWTRKEFQRKSEDDEQEKATLRAGREEDKQQIATLRAELEESERQKATLRAELEDSERQKAKLRAKLEESERQKGMKDLNMAIDK
;
A
#
# COMPACT_ATOMS: atom_id res chain seq x y z
N MET A 1 -17.09 27.23 -12.22
CA MET A 1 -18.44 26.95 -11.65
C MET A 1 -18.71 27.65 -10.32
N ILE A 2 -18.26 27.13 -9.15
CA ILE A 2 -18.70 27.67 -7.84
C ILE A 2 -18.36 29.16 -7.66
N VAL A 3 -17.15 29.57 -8.06
CA VAL A 3 -16.71 30.98 -8.01
C VAL A 3 -17.62 31.88 -8.86
N GLU A 4 -18.00 31.42 -10.06
CA GLU A 4 -18.89 32.17 -10.96
C GLU A 4 -20.33 32.22 -10.42
N LEU A 5 -20.82 31.11 -9.86
CA LEU A 5 -22.13 31.06 -9.21
C LEU A 5 -22.23 31.98 -8.00
N ALA A 6 -21.13 32.19 -7.28
CA ALA A 6 -21.10 33.11 -6.14
C ALA A 6 -21.42 34.56 -6.54
N GLY A 7 -21.19 34.93 -7.81
CA GLY A 7 -21.60 36.23 -8.36
C GLY A 7 -23.12 36.40 -8.54
N TYR A 8 -23.85 35.29 -8.67
CA TYR A 8 -25.32 35.29 -8.81
C TYR A 8 -26.04 34.97 -7.50
N PHE A 9 -25.40 34.16 -6.67
CA PHE A 9 -25.92 33.64 -5.42
C PHE A 9 -24.99 34.00 -4.27
N THR A 10 -25.26 35.16 -3.68
CA THR A 10 -24.54 35.65 -2.50
C THR A 10 -25.55 35.84 -1.38
N PRO A 11 -25.27 35.40 -0.14
CA PRO A 11 -26.17 35.66 1.00
C PRO A 11 -26.45 37.15 1.23
N SER A 12 -25.54 38.03 0.82
CA SER A 12 -25.72 39.48 0.82
C SER A 12 -26.80 39.96 -0.16
N CYS A 13 -27.06 39.23 -1.25
CA CYS A 13 -28.13 39.47 -2.21
C CYS A 13 -29.32 38.56 -1.88
N LYS A 14 -30.18 39.01 -0.96
CA LYS A 14 -31.23 38.19 -0.34
C LYS A 14 -32.13 37.47 -1.34
N LYS A 15 -32.59 38.14 -2.41
CA LYS A 15 -33.61 37.58 -3.29
C LYS A 15 -33.18 36.25 -3.94
N ASN A 16 -32.09 36.27 -4.73
CA ASN A 16 -31.63 35.09 -5.45
C ASN A 16 -31.11 34.00 -4.49
N TRP A 17 -30.53 34.39 -3.37
CA TRP A 17 -30.03 33.46 -2.36
C TRP A 17 -31.17 32.74 -1.62
N ASP A 18 -32.20 33.47 -1.21
CA ASP A 18 -33.37 32.90 -0.53
C ASP A 18 -34.14 31.97 -1.47
N ASP A 19 -34.33 32.37 -2.73
CA ASP A 19 -34.95 31.54 -3.77
C ASP A 19 -34.15 30.25 -4.00
N LEU A 20 -32.80 30.34 -4.00
CA LEU A 20 -31.93 29.18 -4.08
C LEU A 20 -32.10 28.28 -2.87
N CYS A 21 -32.11 28.83 -1.66
CA CYS A 21 -32.29 28.06 -0.43
C CYS A 21 -33.63 27.32 -0.40
N VAL A 22 -34.71 27.97 -0.83
CA VAL A 22 -36.04 27.36 -0.94
C VAL A 22 -36.02 26.17 -1.91
N LEU A 23 -35.34 26.32 -3.05
CA LEU A 23 -35.20 25.22 -4.02
C LEU A 23 -34.28 24.10 -3.49
N MET A 24 -33.20 24.44 -2.79
CA MET A 24 -32.30 23.45 -2.20
C MET A 24 -32.97 22.63 -1.09
N ARG A 25 -33.97 23.18 -0.38
CA ARG A 25 -34.77 22.45 0.62
C ARG A 25 -35.56 21.27 0.05
N LYS A 26 -35.78 21.20 -1.27
CA LYS A 26 -36.35 20.02 -1.93
C LYS A 26 -35.44 18.80 -1.83
N HIS A 27 -34.13 19.04 -1.71
CA HIS A 27 -33.10 18.01 -1.76
C HIS A 27 -32.36 17.86 -0.42
N LEU A 28 -32.24 18.93 0.35
CA LEU A 28 -31.50 19.02 1.60
C LEU A 28 -32.42 19.27 2.81
N ASP A 29 -32.01 18.79 3.98
CA ASP A 29 -32.71 19.10 5.24
C ASP A 29 -32.49 20.57 5.64
N TYR A 30 -33.27 21.04 6.61
CA TYR A 30 -33.29 22.45 6.99
C TYR A 30 -31.94 22.94 7.51
N ALA A 31 -31.28 22.13 8.35
CA ALA A 31 -29.98 22.48 8.92
C ALA A 31 -28.89 22.57 7.84
N SER A 32 -28.95 21.71 6.82
CA SER A 32 -28.02 21.75 5.68
C SER A 32 -28.15 23.01 4.80
N VAL A 33 -29.30 23.70 4.82
CA VAL A 33 -29.55 24.89 3.99
C VAL A 33 -29.43 26.19 4.78
N TYR A 34 -30.00 26.23 5.98
CA TYR A 34 -30.09 27.44 6.81
C TYR A 34 -29.20 27.41 8.05
N GLY A 35 -28.34 26.39 8.19
CA GLY A 35 -27.39 26.32 9.29
C GLY A 35 -26.40 27.49 9.24
N ASN A 36 -25.94 27.93 10.42
CA ASN A 36 -25.04 29.08 10.57
C ASN A 36 -23.72 28.97 9.76
N GLY A 37 -23.35 27.77 9.31
CA GLY A 37 -22.17 27.54 8.47
C GLY A 37 -22.38 27.84 6.98
N VAL A 38 -23.62 27.97 6.49
CA VAL A 38 -23.90 28.10 5.04
C VAL A 38 -23.72 29.55 4.59
N THR A 39 -22.47 29.91 4.30
CA THR A 39 -22.06 31.28 3.99
C THR A 39 -21.86 31.57 2.50
N HIS A 40 -21.90 30.55 1.64
CA HIS A 40 -21.78 30.70 0.19
C HIS A 40 -22.31 29.47 -0.53
N VAL A 41 -22.58 29.60 -1.83
CA VAL A 41 -23.19 28.55 -2.66
C VAL A 41 -22.36 27.25 -2.72
N GLY A 42 -21.05 27.35 -2.51
CA GLY A 42 -20.13 26.20 -2.45
C GLY A 42 -20.54 25.17 -1.40
N ILE A 43 -20.89 25.61 -0.20
CA ILE A 43 -21.27 24.74 0.92
C ILE A 43 -22.55 23.94 0.61
N LEU A 44 -23.50 24.55 -0.11
CA LEU A 44 -24.70 23.86 -0.56
C LEU A 44 -24.34 22.75 -1.56
N PHE A 45 -23.46 23.02 -2.53
CA PHE A 45 -23.00 22.03 -3.51
C PHE A 45 -22.17 20.92 -2.87
N GLU A 46 -21.29 21.24 -1.92
CA GLU A 46 -20.54 20.25 -1.13
C GLU A 46 -21.48 19.33 -0.36
N THR A 47 -22.50 19.89 0.28
CA THR A 47 -23.49 19.10 1.02
C THR A 47 -24.32 18.22 0.08
N LEU A 48 -24.71 18.73 -1.09
CA LEU A 48 -25.39 17.93 -2.12
C LEU A 48 -24.51 16.76 -2.61
N MET A 49 -23.20 16.97 -2.74
CA MET A 49 -22.24 15.93 -3.12
C MET A 49 -22.05 14.91 -1.99
N ALA A 50 -21.87 15.36 -0.75
CA ALA A 50 -21.69 14.49 0.42
C ALA A 50 -22.91 13.57 0.64
N LYS A 51 -24.12 14.06 0.35
CA LYS A 51 -25.35 13.27 0.41
C LYS A 51 -25.64 12.45 -0.85
N GLY A 52 -24.77 12.52 -1.86
CA GLY A 52 -24.93 11.77 -3.11
C GLY A 52 -26.11 12.21 -3.97
N ILE A 53 -26.65 13.41 -3.75
CA ILE A 53 -27.77 13.95 -4.52
C ILE A 53 -27.29 14.35 -5.92
N VAL A 54 -26.10 14.97 -5.97
CA VAL A 54 -25.35 15.30 -7.19
C VAL A 54 -23.96 14.67 -7.13
N SER A 55 -23.33 14.55 -8.28
CA SER A 55 -21.91 14.16 -8.40
C SER A 55 -21.25 14.99 -9.50
N TYR A 56 -19.92 14.96 -9.57
CA TYR A 56 -19.18 15.60 -10.65
C TYR A 56 -19.74 15.18 -12.02
N GLY A 57 -20.16 16.16 -12.83
CA GLY A 57 -20.73 15.91 -14.16
C GLY A 57 -22.20 15.41 -14.15
N CYS A 58 -22.86 15.39 -13.00
CA CYS A 58 -24.28 15.04 -12.85
C CYS A 58 -25.01 16.08 -12.00
N TYR A 59 -25.05 17.32 -12.48
CA TYR A 59 -25.75 18.43 -11.82
C TYR A 59 -27.17 18.66 -12.38
N ASP A 60 -27.72 17.74 -13.19
CA ASP A 60 -29.00 17.93 -13.92
C ASP A 60 -30.17 18.31 -13.00
N LYS A 61 -30.21 17.70 -11.82
CA LYS A 61 -31.23 17.98 -10.79
C LYS A 61 -31.21 19.45 -10.37
N VAL A 62 -30.02 20.03 -10.22
CA VAL A 62 -29.83 21.39 -9.72
C VAL A 62 -29.89 22.41 -10.87
N ILE A 63 -29.54 22.02 -12.10
CA ILE A 63 -29.65 22.89 -13.29
C ILE A 63 -31.10 23.37 -13.48
N GLY A 64 -32.08 22.45 -13.36
CA GLY A 64 -33.50 22.79 -13.51
C GLY A 64 -34.01 23.74 -12.42
N ASP A 65 -33.55 23.56 -11.19
CA ASP A 65 -33.88 24.45 -10.06
C ASP A 65 -33.22 25.82 -10.24
N ILE A 66 -31.91 25.88 -10.52
CA ILE A 66 -31.20 27.14 -10.75
C ILE A 66 -31.79 27.91 -11.94
N LYS A 67 -32.24 27.23 -12.99
CA LYS A 67 -32.85 27.86 -14.16
C LYS A 67 -34.13 28.62 -13.83
N GLN A 68 -34.87 28.21 -12.78
CA GLN A 68 -36.05 28.93 -12.30
C GLN A 68 -35.69 30.27 -11.65
N ILE A 69 -34.46 30.41 -11.15
CA ILE A 69 -33.97 31.64 -10.50
C ILE A 69 -33.21 32.52 -11.50
N HIS A 70 -32.23 31.94 -12.19
CA HIS A 70 -31.34 32.67 -13.08
C HIS A 70 -30.83 31.80 -14.24
N VAL A 71 -31.12 32.23 -15.47
CA VAL A 71 -30.79 31.47 -16.69
C VAL A 71 -29.28 31.36 -16.92
N ASP A 72 -28.51 32.45 -16.74
CA ASP A 72 -27.05 32.40 -16.93
C ASP A 72 -26.33 31.54 -15.89
N ALA A 73 -26.76 31.60 -14.62
CA ALA A 73 -26.23 30.70 -13.59
C ALA A 73 -26.49 29.23 -13.93
N ALA A 74 -27.69 28.91 -14.46
CA ALA A 74 -27.99 27.56 -14.92
C ALA A 74 -27.14 27.14 -16.12
N LYS A 75 -26.84 28.08 -17.02
CA LYS A 75 -25.92 27.85 -18.15
C LYS A 75 -24.52 27.51 -17.66
N ILE A 76 -23.98 28.23 -16.68
CA ILE A 76 -22.66 27.93 -16.07
C ILE A 76 -22.61 26.49 -15.53
N VAL A 77 -23.65 26.06 -14.80
CA VAL A 77 -23.72 24.69 -14.28
C VAL A 77 -23.84 23.67 -15.40
N LYS A 78 -24.63 23.96 -16.44
CA LYS A 78 -24.78 23.10 -17.62
C LYS A 78 -23.47 22.96 -18.40
N ASP A 79 -22.82 24.06 -18.74
CA ASP A 79 -21.56 24.07 -19.48
C ASP A 79 -20.46 23.33 -18.69
N THR A 80 -20.42 23.52 -17.37
CA THR A 80 -19.52 22.76 -16.48
C THR A 80 -19.86 21.26 -16.50
N THR A 81 -21.16 20.91 -16.45
CA THR A 81 -21.63 19.52 -16.51
C THR A 81 -21.20 18.87 -17.82
N ASP A 82 -21.41 19.54 -18.95
CA ASP A 82 -21.07 19.03 -20.27
C ASP A 82 -19.55 18.96 -20.45
N CYS A 83 -18.78 19.91 -19.91
CA CYS A 83 -17.32 19.86 -19.89
C CYS A 83 -16.79 18.65 -19.09
N ILE A 84 -17.24 18.46 -17.85
CA ILE A 84 -16.86 17.30 -17.03
C ILE A 84 -17.25 15.99 -17.73
N ARG A 85 -18.45 15.92 -18.31
CA ARG A 85 -18.89 14.77 -19.11
C ARG A 85 -18.02 14.55 -20.33
N SER A 86 -17.52 15.59 -20.97
CA SER A 86 -16.67 15.47 -22.16
C SER A 86 -15.27 14.97 -21.79
N ILE A 87 -14.73 15.43 -20.66
CA ILE A 87 -13.52 14.86 -20.04
C ILE A 87 -13.74 13.38 -19.71
N THR A 88 -14.89 13.05 -19.12
CA THR A 88 -15.24 11.68 -18.72
C THR A 88 -15.57 10.79 -19.94
N LYS A 89 -16.11 11.32 -21.04
CA LYS A 89 -16.34 10.57 -22.29
C LYS A 89 -15.03 10.15 -22.97
N GLY A 90 -13.93 10.85 -22.69
CA GLY A 90 -12.56 10.43 -23.07
C GLY A 90 -11.96 9.35 -22.17
N GLN A 91 -12.62 8.97 -21.05
CA GLN A 91 -12.18 7.92 -20.13
C GLN A 91 -13.40 7.14 -19.60
N PRO A 92 -13.78 6.00 -20.20
CA PRO A 92 -15.00 5.30 -19.82
C PRO A 92 -14.73 4.43 -18.58
N TRP A 93 -15.15 4.88 -17.40
CA TRP A 93 -15.39 3.97 -16.28
C TRP A 93 -16.75 4.31 -15.66
N THR A 94 -17.75 3.48 -15.91
CA THR A 94 -19.02 3.45 -15.17
C THR A 94 -18.76 3.06 -13.70
N ARG A 95 -19.66 3.40 -12.77
CA ARG A 95 -19.52 3.03 -11.34
C ARG A 95 -19.24 1.53 -11.13
N LYS A 96 -19.86 0.67 -11.94
CA LYS A 96 -19.63 -0.78 -11.92
C LYS A 96 -18.22 -1.17 -12.40
N GLU A 97 -17.64 -0.39 -13.31
CA GLU A 97 -16.27 -0.59 -13.79
C GLU A 97 -15.24 -0.05 -12.80
N PHE A 98 -15.56 1.03 -12.08
CA PHE A 98 -14.73 1.48 -10.96
C PHE A 98 -14.72 0.47 -9.82
N GLN A 99 -15.88 -0.11 -9.50
CA GLN A 99 -15.99 -1.19 -8.53
C GLN A 99 -15.19 -2.43 -8.97
N ARG A 100 -15.37 -2.89 -10.22
CA ARG A 100 -14.58 -4.00 -10.77
C ARG A 100 -13.07 -3.72 -10.74
N LYS A 101 -12.63 -2.54 -11.18
CA LYS A 101 -11.22 -2.18 -11.15
C LYS A 101 -10.68 -2.12 -9.72
N SER A 102 -11.47 -1.62 -8.77
CA SER A 102 -11.10 -1.64 -7.35
C SER A 102 -11.02 -3.07 -6.78
N GLU A 103 -11.88 -3.98 -7.22
CA GLU A 103 -11.84 -5.40 -6.84
C GLU A 103 -10.63 -6.10 -7.47
N ASP A 104 -10.35 -5.83 -8.74
CA ASP A 104 -9.17 -6.33 -9.46
C ASP A 104 -7.86 -5.85 -8.80
N ASP A 105 -7.77 -4.56 -8.48
CA ASP A 105 -6.61 -3.96 -7.80
C ASP A 105 -6.42 -4.57 -6.38
N GLU A 106 -7.52 -4.88 -5.67
CA GLU A 106 -7.45 -5.50 -4.34
C GLU A 106 -7.09 -6.99 -4.43
N GLN A 107 -7.55 -7.68 -5.47
CA GLN A 107 -7.18 -9.06 -5.76
C GLN A 107 -5.70 -9.16 -6.17
N GLU A 108 -5.19 -8.23 -6.95
CA GLU A 108 -3.76 -8.14 -7.29
C GLU A 108 -2.89 -7.87 -6.04
N LYS A 109 -3.33 -6.97 -5.15
CA LYS A 109 -2.63 -6.78 -3.87
C LYS A 109 -2.67 -8.05 -3.02
N ALA A 110 -3.77 -8.79 -3.03
CA ALA A 110 -3.89 -10.04 -2.28
C ALA A 110 -2.94 -11.11 -2.83
N THR A 111 -2.81 -11.26 -4.14
CA THR A 111 -1.87 -12.21 -4.75
C THR A 111 -0.41 -11.81 -4.48
N LEU A 112 -0.06 -10.52 -4.59
CA LEU A 112 1.27 -10.03 -4.26
C LEU A 112 1.62 -10.24 -2.77
N ARG A 113 0.63 -10.08 -1.87
CA ARG A 113 0.82 -10.37 -0.43
C ARG A 113 1.04 -11.86 -0.18
N ALA A 114 0.27 -12.72 -0.84
CA ALA A 114 0.44 -14.17 -0.74
C ALA A 114 1.83 -14.60 -1.22
N GLY A 115 2.27 -14.14 -2.40
CA GLY A 115 3.59 -14.44 -2.94
C GLY A 115 4.73 -13.95 -2.03
N ARG A 116 4.60 -12.74 -1.46
CA ARG A 116 5.58 -12.23 -0.48
C ARG A 116 5.64 -13.10 0.78
N GLU A 117 4.53 -13.69 1.22
CA GLU A 117 4.51 -14.56 2.39
C GLU A 117 5.15 -15.93 2.08
N GLU A 118 4.90 -16.47 0.88
CA GLU A 118 5.59 -17.67 0.39
C GLU A 118 7.12 -17.45 0.33
N ASP A 119 7.57 -16.31 -0.21
CA ASP A 119 9.00 -15.95 -0.24
C ASP A 119 9.62 -15.91 1.17
N LYS A 120 8.91 -15.35 2.15
CA LYS A 120 9.40 -15.32 3.55
C LYS A 120 9.55 -16.72 4.12
N GLN A 121 8.59 -17.61 3.85
CA GLN A 121 8.64 -19.00 4.32
C GLN A 121 9.81 -19.76 3.69
N GLN A 122 10.07 -19.54 2.39
CA GLN A 122 11.22 -20.10 1.69
C GLN A 122 12.54 -19.59 2.28
N ILE A 123 12.66 -18.28 2.52
CA ILE A 123 13.86 -17.69 3.15
C ILE A 123 14.08 -18.25 4.56
N ALA A 124 13.02 -18.43 5.35
CA ALA A 124 13.14 -19.01 6.69
C ALA A 124 13.66 -20.46 6.64
N THR A 125 13.17 -21.25 5.67
CA THR A 125 13.61 -22.63 5.47
C THR A 125 15.09 -22.69 5.07
N LEU A 126 15.50 -21.90 4.09
CA LEU A 126 16.90 -21.83 3.63
C LEU A 126 17.85 -21.38 4.75
N ARG A 127 17.42 -20.46 5.62
CA ARG A 127 18.21 -20.04 6.79
C ARG A 127 18.41 -21.18 7.78
N ALA A 128 17.38 -21.96 8.07
CA ALA A 128 17.48 -23.10 8.97
C ALA A 128 18.43 -24.18 8.41
N GLU A 129 18.35 -24.46 7.11
CA GLU A 129 19.27 -25.39 6.43
C GLU A 129 20.73 -24.90 6.47
N LEU A 130 20.93 -23.60 6.28
CA LEU A 130 22.27 -23.00 6.36
C LEU A 130 22.86 -23.13 7.77
N GLU A 131 22.09 -22.82 8.81
CA GLU A 131 22.52 -22.97 10.20
C GLU A 131 22.89 -24.42 10.54
N GLU A 132 22.12 -25.39 10.05
CA GLU A 132 22.41 -26.81 10.26
C GLU A 132 23.70 -27.24 9.54
N SER A 133 23.91 -26.78 8.31
CA SER A 133 25.15 -27.03 7.55
C SER A 133 26.38 -26.44 8.27
N GLU A 134 26.25 -25.25 8.84
CA GLU A 134 27.32 -24.63 9.62
C GLU A 134 27.67 -25.43 10.89
N ARG A 135 26.66 -25.99 11.59
CA ARG A 135 26.87 -26.86 12.75
C ARG A 135 27.57 -28.17 12.37
N GLN A 136 27.17 -28.79 11.28
CA GLN A 136 27.81 -30.02 10.78
C GLN A 136 29.27 -29.75 10.42
N LYS A 137 29.54 -28.64 9.73
CA LYS A 137 30.90 -28.22 9.40
C LYS A 137 31.76 -27.98 10.65
N ALA A 138 31.20 -27.37 11.69
CA ALA A 138 31.91 -27.17 12.96
C ALA A 138 32.26 -28.52 13.63
N THR A 139 31.33 -29.47 13.61
CA THR A 139 31.54 -30.82 14.16
C THR A 139 32.66 -31.56 13.42
N LEU A 140 32.62 -31.59 12.09
CA LEU A 140 33.65 -32.22 11.27
C LEU A 140 35.03 -31.58 11.47
N ARG A 141 35.10 -30.26 11.69
CA ARG A 141 36.36 -29.59 12.01
C ARG A 141 36.93 -30.05 13.36
N ALA A 142 36.09 -30.18 14.38
CA ALA A 142 36.54 -30.67 15.69
C ALA A 142 37.04 -32.11 15.61
N GLU A 143 36.34 -32.99 14.89
CA GLU A 143 36.77 -34.37 14.66
C GLU A 143 38.12 -34.45 13.90
N LEU A 144 38.31 -33.58 12.91
CA LEU A 144 39.57 -33.48 12.16
C LEU A 144 40.73 -33.08 13.08
N GLU A 145 40.55 -32.06 13.91
CA GLU A 145 41.56 -31.62 14.89
C GLU A 145 41.93 -32.73 15.88
N ASP A 146 40.94 -33.48 16.37
CA ASP A 146 41.19 -34.61 17.28
C ASP A 146 41.94 -35.76 16.59
N SER A 147 41.60 -36.05 15.33
CA SER A 147 42.31 -37.05 14.52
C SER A 147 43.77 -36.64 14.27
N GLU A 148 44.03 -35.37 13.96
CA GLU A 148 45.38 -34.83 13.80
C GLU A 148 46.19 -34.93 15.10
N ARG A 149 45.57 -34.62 16.26
CA ARG A 149 46.19 -34.80 17.58
C ARG A 149 46.52 -36.26 17.87
N GLN A 150 45.63 -37.20 17.55
CA GLN A 150 45.90 -38.63 17.73
C GLN A 150 47.04 -39.10 16.84
N LYS A 151 47.06 -38.68 15.58
CA LYS A 151 48.15 -38.97 14.64
C LYS A 151 49.49 -38.44 15.14
N ALA A 152 49.53 -37.22 15.67
CA ALA A 152 50.74 -36.65 16.27
C ALA A 152 51.23 -37.48 17.47
N LYS A 153 50.33 -37.91 18.36
CA LYS A 153 50.67 -38.79 19.49
C LYS A 153 51.24 -40.14 19.04
N LEU A 154 50.65 -40.75 18.01
CA LEU A 154 51.14 -42.02 17.47
C LEU A 154 52.52 -41.87 16.82
N ARG A 155 52.76 -40.78 16.09
CA ARG A 155 54.08 -40.45 15.54
C ARG A 155 55.14 -40.28 16.63
N ALA A 156 54.84 -39.52 17.68
CA ALA A 156 55.77 -39.34 18.79
C ALA A 156 56.12 -40.68 19.48
N LYS A 157 55.12 -41.56 19.69
CA LYS A 157 55.36 -42.91 20.23
C LYS A 157 56.21 -43.78 19.31
N LEU A 158 56.02 -43.67 18.00
CA LEU A 158 56.82 -44.40 17.01
C LEU A 158 58.28 -43.95 17.05
N GLU A 159 58.53 -42.63 17.01
CA GLU A 159 59.87 -42.04 17.09
C GLU A 159 60.60 -42.44 18.39
N GLU A 160 59.90 -42.46 19.53
CA GLU A 160 60.48 -42.89 20.79
C GLU A 160 60.84 -44.39 20.80
N SER A 161 60.00 -45.24 20.23
CA SER A 161 60.28 -46.68 20.07
C SER A 161 61.52 -46.93 19.20
N GLU A 162 61.61 -46.22 18.07
CA GLU A 162 62.78 -46.27 17.18
C GLU A 162 64.05 -45.80 17.88
N ARG A 163 63.98 -44.71 18.66
CA ARG A 163 65.11 -44.22 19.46
C ARG A 163 65.56 -45.24 20.50
N GLN A 164 64.63 -45.86 21.22
CA GLN A 164 64.96 -46.88 22.23
C GLN A 164 65.59 -48.12 21.59
N LYS A 165 65.11 -48.54 20.42
CA LYS A 165 65.70 -49.66 19.66
C LYS A 165 67.13 -49.34 19.23
N GLY A 166 67.36 -48.18 18.62
CA GLY A 166 68.70 -47.75 18.23
C GLY A 166 69.68 -47.68 19.40
N MET A 167 69.22 -47.24 20.58
CA MET A 167 70.05 -47.22 21.79
C MET A 167 70.39 -48.63 22.30
N LYS A 168 69.45 -49.58 22.24
CA LYS A 168 69.70 -51.00 22.58
C LYS A 168 70.71 -51.61 21.61
N ASP A 169 70.56 -51.36 20.31
CA ASP A 169 71.44 -51.88 19.27
C ASP A 169 72.88 -51.34 19.44
N LEU A 170 73.03 -50.06 19.79
CA LEU A 170 74.33 -49.45 20.13
C LEU A 170 74.97 -50.09 21.36
N ASN A 171 74.21 -50.27 22.46
CA ASN A 171 74.75 -50.90 23.67
C ASN A 171 75.22 -52.34 23.40
N MET A 172 74.46 -53.13 22.63
CA MET A 172 74.87 -54.49 22.24
C MET A 172 76.13 -54.53 21.36
N ALA A 173 76.43 -53.45 20.63
CA ALA A 173 77.64 -53.35 19.82
C ALA A 173 78.88 -52.96 20.64
N ILE A 174 78.70 -52.33 21.80
CA ILE A 174 79.79 -51.92 22.72
C ILE A 174 80.22 -53.09 23.62
N ASP A 175 79.29 -53.97 24.00
CA ASP A 175 79.54 -55.11 24.91
C ASP A 175 80.10 -56.38 24.22
N LYS A 176 80.45 -56.32 22.92
CA LYS A 176 81.03 -57.42 22.13
C LYS A 176 82.48 -57.17 21.77
#